data_AF-A0A8H4CPF0-F1
#
_entry.id   AF-A0A8H4CPF0-F1
#
_cell.length_a   1.000
_cell.length_b   1.000
_cell.length_c   1.000
_cell.angle_alpha   90.00
_cell.angle_beta   90.00
_cell.angle_gamma   90.00
#
_symmetry.space_group_name_H-M   'P 1'
#
loop_
_entity.id
_entity.type
_entity.pdbx_description
1 polymer ?
#
loop_
_entity_poly.entity_id
_entity_poly.type
_entity_poly.pdbx_seq_one_letter_code
_entity_poly.pdbx_strand_id
1 'polypeptide(L)'
;MSLRNILLLALAATALASPASKSGSPKGSKKAKHTASKTAPHVPISTGSAGSGSGSGGANNGTTSGGGGLKTTFPTPKGSQNLAAVKTIAAGQSFDGGMQLWDRSPSTCKGQTEGGNKDAVFILEEGATISNVVIGPNNGEGIHCLGSCTINNVWFQDVCEDAITFKQTSGTSFVNGGGAQNADDKVLQHNGGGTVAVKDFYCKSCSKMYRSCGNCKAQTTRHATFENVRLDGGKVLAAVNGNLGDGVDIKNSCVLGGAEVCEMFEGNSSGGEPKLTGKGPDGKVCVAEGVKTSGC
;
A
#
# COMPACT_ATOMS: atom_id res chain seq x y z
N MET A 1 -20.09 36.26 59.63
CA MET A 1 -19.82 36.55 58.20
C MET A 1 -18.60 35.70 57.84
N SER A 2 -18.57 34.75 56.92
CA SER A 2 -19.39 34.48 55.75
C SER A 2 -19.45 32.96 55.54
N LEU A 3 -20.63 32.46 55.22
CA LEU A 3 -20.86 31.09 54.76
C LEU A 3 -20.38 30.93 53.30
N ARG A 4 -19.98 29.69 52.99
CA ARG A 4 -20.19 28.95 51.73
C ARG A 4 -19.55 29.48 50.43
N ASN A 5 -18.70 28.64 49.83
CA ASN A 5 -18.71 28.37 48.39
C ASN A 5 -18.03 27.01 48.12
N ILE A 6 -18.80 25.94 48.25
CA ILE A 6 -18.49 24.63 47.65
C ILE A 6 -19.38 24.57 46.40
N LEU A 7 -18.79 24.78 45.24
CA LEU A 7 -19.45 24.63 43.94
C LEU A 7 -19.28 23.16 43.50
N LEU A 8 -20.28 22.34 43.83
CA LEU A 8 -20.47 21.02 43.24
C LEU A 8 -21.09 21.21 41.86
N LEU A 9 -20.33 20.96 40.79
CA LEU A 9 -20.85 20.90 39.43
C LEU A 9 -21.41 19.48 39.19
N ALA A 10 -22.73 19.34 39.32
CA ALA A 10 -23.44 18.12 38.92
C ALA A 10 -23.68 18.17 37.40
N LEU A 11 -23.00 17.31 36.63
CA LEU A 11 -23.32 17.08 35.23
C LEU A 11 -24.53 16.13 35.17
N ALA A 12 -25.68 16.68 34.76
CA ALA A 12 -26.88 15.93 34.49
C ALA A 12 -26.73 15.16 33.16
N ALA A 13 -26.78 13.83 33.23
CA ALA A 13 -26.92 12.96 32.07
C ALA A 13 -28.38 12.97 31.61
N THR A 14 -28.67 13.63 30.48
CA THR A 14 -29.95 13.48 29.77
C THR A 14 -29.83 12.36 28.75
N ALA A 15 -30.35 11.19 29.12
CA ALA A 15 -30.69 10.12 28.19
C ALA A 15 -31.97 10.51 27.42
N LEU A 16 -31.87 10.59 26.10
CA LEU A 16 -33.03 10.63 25.21
C LEU A 16 -33.16 9.24 24.56
N ALA A 17 -34.28 8.59 24.85
CA ALA A 17 -34.65 7.30 24.32
C ALA A 17 -35.72 7.43 23.22
N SER A 18 -35.57 6.57 22.20
CA SER A 18 -36.62 5.94 21.36
C SER A 18 -37.20 6.75 20.19
N PRO A 19 -37.70 6.10 19.09
CA PRO A 19 -38.19 4.71 19.07
C PRO A 19 -37.71 3.78 17.96
N ALA A 20 -37.84 2.49 18.27
CA ALA A 20 -37.79 1.34 17.39
C ALA A 20 -38.91 1.37 16.33
N SER A 21 -38.60 0.88 15.13
CA SER A 21 -39.61 0.39 14.17
C SER A 21 -39.43 -1.10 13.91
N LYS A 22 -40.55 -1.81 14.02
CA LYS A 22 -40.72 -3.26 13.95
C LYS A 22 -40.80 -3.76 12.51
N SER A 23 -40.17 -4.92 12.30
CA SER A 23 -40.59 -6.12 11.54
C SER A 23 -41.49 -6.00 10.29
N GLY A 24 -41.03 -6.62 9.21
CA GLY A 24 -41.90 -7.15 8.16
C GLY A 24 -41.12 -7.98 7.11
N SER A 25 -41.10 -9.31 7.25
CA SER A 25 -40.91 -10.24 6.13
C SER A 25 -42.28 -10.63 5.55
N PRO A 26 -42.35 -11.02 4.27
CA PRO A 26 -42.71 -12.42 4.02
C PRO A 26 -41.93 -13.11 2.89
N LYS A 27 -42.02 -14.44 2.98
CA LYS A 27 -41.42 -15.53 2.19
C LYS A 27 -41.92 -15.62 0.74
N GLY A 28 -41.16 -16.35 -0.09
CA GLY A 28 -41.73 -17.24 -1.13
C GLY A 28 -41.03 -17.23 -2.50
N SER A 29 -39.88 -17.91 -2.66
CA SER A 29 -39.75 -19.19 -3.38
C SER A 29 -39.90 -19.14 -4.92
N LYS A 30 -38.83 -19.52 -5.65
CA LYS A 30 -38.90 -20.60 -6.67
C LYS A 30 -37.51 -21.15 -7.05
N LYS A 31 -37.50 -22.47 -7.16
CA LYS A 31 -36.41 -23.42 -7.47
C LYS A 31 -36.08 -23.46 -8.97
N ALA A 32 -34.81 -23.74 -9.28
CA ALA A 32 -34.32 -24.72 -10.26
C ALA A 32 -32.83 -24.96 -9.90
N LYS A 33 -32.28 -26.10 -9.49
CA LYS A 33 -32.33 -27.53 -9.87
C LYS A 33 -31.74 -27.85 -11.25
N HIS A 34 -30.42 -28.06 -11.28
CA HIS A 34 -29.71 -28.95 -12.22
C HIS A 34 -28.53 -29.59 -11.46
N THR A 35 -28.67 -30.82 -10.95
CA THR A 35 -28.20 -32.10 -11.53
C THR A 35 -26.70 -32.19 -11.78
N ALA A 36 -26.06 -33.03 -10.97
CA ALA A 36 -24.69 -33.52 -11.10
C ALA A 36 -24.53 -34.49 -12.28
N SER A 37 -23.32 -34.57 -12.84
CA SER A 37 -22.80 -35.84 -13.33
C SER A 37 -21.26 -35.88 -13.24
N LYS A 38 -20.77 -37.04 -12.80
CA LYS A 38 -19.37 -37.46 -12.70
C LYS A 38 -18.90 -37.95 -14.08
N THR A 39 -17.60 -37.81 -14.39
CA THR A 39 -16.64 -38.91 -14.69
C THR A 39 -15.32 -38.37 -15.28
N ALA A 40 -14.20 -38.91 -14.79
CA ALA A 40 -12.87 -38.85 -15.39
C ALA A 40 -12.79 -39.72 -16.68
N PRO A 41 -11.74 -39.58 -17.51
CA PRO A 41 -10.63 -40.54 -17.39
C PRO A 41 -9.21 -40.02 -17.73
N HIS A 42 -8.24 -40.71 -17.10
CA HIS A 42 -6.87 -41.09 -17.50
C HIS A 42 -6.05 -40.36 -18.59
N VAL A 43 -4.91 -39.81 -18.12
CA VAL A 43 -3.48 -39.96 -18.52
C VAL A 43 -3.14 -40.80 -19.78
N PRO A 44 -2.12 -40.36 -20.55
CA PRO A 44 -0.95 -41.23 -20.74
C PRO A 44 0.38 -40.56 -20.36
N ILE A 45 1.26 -41.42 -19.83
CA ILE A 45 2.66 -41.23 -19.46
C ILE A 45 3.51 -41.23 -20.74
N SER A 46 4.52 -40.35 -20.79
CA SER A 46 5.68 -40.51 -21.68
C SER A 46 6.96 -40.32 -20.88
N THR A 47 7.82 -41.32 -20.99
CA THR A 47 9.12 -41.53 -20.36
C THR A 47 10.26 -41.07 -21.27
N GLY A 48 11.34 -40.54 -20.69
CA GLY A 48 12.66 -40.36 -21.33
C GLY A 48 13.43 -39.22 -20.66
N SER A 49 14.18 -39.46 -19.58
CA SER A 49 15.54 -40.01 -19.48
C SER A 49 16.63 -38.93 -19.51
N ALA A 50 17.65 -39.18 -18.69
CA ALA A 50 18.61 -38.25 -18.11
C ALA A 50 19.71 -37.79 -19.08
N GLY A 51 20.27 -36.61 -18.77
CA GLY A 51 21.52 -36.12 -19.34
C GLY A 51 22.22 -35.18 -18.35
N SER A 52 23.20 -35.71 -17.63
CA SER A 52 24.15 -34.95 -16.82
C SER A 52 24.99 -34.01 -17.69
N GLY A 53 25.17 -32.78 -17.24
CA GLY A 53 26.11 -31.81 -17.81
C GLY A 53 26.51 -30.80 -16.75
N SER A 54 27.61 -31.09 -16.07
CA SER A 54 28.29 -30.20 -15.11
C SER A 54 28.90 -29.01 -15.85
N GLY A 55 28.66 -27.79 -15.38
CA GLY A 55 29.16 -26.55 -15.98
C GLY A 55 29.12 -25.40 -14.98
N SER A 56 30.26 -25.19 -14.31
CA SER A 56 30.57 -24.03 -13.46
C SER A 56 30.45 -22.71 -14.23
N GLY A 57 29.82 -21.70 -13.63
CA GLY A 57 29.85 -20.34 -14.19
C GLY A 57 28.93 -19.34 -13.49
N GLY A 58 29.53 -18.48 -12.66
CA GLY A 58 29.22 -17.05 -12.57
C GLY A 58 27.83 -16.63 -12.07
N ALA A 59 27.79 -16.15 -10.83
CA ALA A 59 26.71 -15.33 -10.31
C ALA A 59 26.54 -14.05 -11.15
N ASN A 60 25.54 -14.03 -12.03
CA ASN A 60 25.00 -12.80 -12.59
C ASN A 60 23.74 -12.44 -11.82
N ASN A 61 23.84 -11.39 -11.02
CA ASN A 61 22.73 -10.64 -10.44
C ASN A 61 21.92 -10.04 -11.60
N GLY A 62 21.03 -10.84 -12.16
CA GLY A 62 20.12 -10.44 -13.23
C GLY A 62 19.09 -9.50 -12.66
N THR A 63 19.28 -8.20 -12.93
CA THR A 63 18.24 -7.19 -12.83
C THR A 63 17.15 -7.58 -13.84
N THR A 64 16.17 -8.36 -13.39
CA THR A 64 14.97 -8.67 -14.15
C THR A 64 14.18 -7.36 -14.27
N SER A 65 14.35 -6.72 -15.43
CA SER A 65 13.51 -5.62 -15.90
C SER A 65 12.07 -6.12 -16.06
N GLY A 66 11.34 -6.15 -14.96
CA GLY A 66 9.90 -6.33 -14.92
C GLY A 66 9.21 -4.98 -15.09
N GLY A 67 9.17 -4.45 -16.31
CA GLY A 67 8.58 -3.13 -16.60
C GLY A 67 7.70 -3.16 -17.84
N GLY A 68 6.47 -3.67 -17.72
CA GLY A 68 5.48 -3.70 -18.80
C GLY A 68 4.82 -2.35 -19.13
N GLY A 69 5.47 -1.24 -18.75
CA GLY A 69 4.92 0.12 -18.77
C GLY A 69 3.76 0.32 -17.78
N LEU A 70 3.43 1.58 -17.51
CA LEU A 70 2.29 1.98 -16.67
C LEU A 70 0.98 1.29 -17.12
N LYS A 71 0.30 0.64 -16.17
CA LYS A 71 -1.02 0.03 -16.35
C LYS A 71 -2.06 0.77 -15.51
N THR A 72 -3.23 1.05 -16.07
CA THR A 72 -4.32 1.75 -15.37
C THR A 72 -5.56 0.88 -15.13
N THR A 73 -5.50 -0.38 -15.54
CA THR A 73 -6.58 -1.36 -15.33
C THR A 73 -6.14 -2.36 -14.27
N PHE A 74 -6.94 -2.47 -13.21
CA PHE A 74 -6.72 -3.48 -12.18
C PHE A 74 -6.90 -4.89 -12.76
N PRO A 75 -5.99 -5.83 -12.46
CA PRO A 75 -6.05 -7.18 -12.98
C PRO A 75 -7.15 -7.99 -12.28
N THR A 76 -7.74 -8.93 -13.02
CA THR A 76 -8.55 -10.00 -12.44
C THR A 76 -7.62 -11.04 -11.82
N PRO A 77 -7.74 -11.35 -10.51
CA PRO A 77 -6.92 -12.38 -9.88
C PRO A 77 -7.14 -13.77 -10.50
N LYS A 78 -6.07 -14.58 -10.59
CA LYS A 78 -6.10 -15.95 -11.14
C LYS A 78 -6.58 -17.00 -10.14
N GLY A 79 -6.85 -16.61 -8.91
CA GLY A 79 -7.22 -17.46 -7.78
C GLY A 79 -7.14 -16.66 -6.48
N SER A 80 -7.33 -17.31 -5.34
CA SER A 80 -7.33 -16.65 -4.03
C SER A 80 -6.60 -17.47 -2.97
N GLN A 81 -5.91 -16.77 -2.06
CA GLN A 81 -5.18 -17.28 -0.91
C GLN A 81 -5.62 -16.49 0.32
N ASN A 82 -6.14 -17.20 1.31
CA ASN A 82 -6.57 -16.61 2.57
C ASN A 82 -5.52 -16.87 3.63
N LEU A 83 -4.96 -15.80 4.19
CA LEU A 83 -3.88 -15.85 5.17
C LEU A 83 -4.44 -15.67 6.58
N ALA A 84 -4.23 -16.68 7.43
CA ALA A 84 -4.53 -16.58 8.86
C ALA A 84 -3.50 -15.71 9.61
N ALA A 85 -2.26 -15.66 9.14
CA ALA A 85 -1.15 -14.88 9.71
C ALA A 85 -0.31 -14.24 8.59
N VAL A 86 0.40 -13.16 8.91
CA VAL A 86 1.27 -12.45 7.96
C VAL A 86 2.22 -13.44 7.28
N LYS A 87 2.50 -13.23 5.99
CA LYS A 87 3.45 -14.03 5.23
C LYS A 87 4.78 -13.30 5.09
N THR A 88 5.82 -13.82 5.73
CA THR A 88 7.17 -13.26 5.62
C THR A 88 7.91 -13.83 4.42
N ILE A 89 8.53 -12.95 3.63
CA ILE A 89 9.53 -13.29 2.62
C ILE A 89 10.89 -12.95 3.22
N ALA A 90 11.69 -14.00 3.41
CA ALA A 90 12.97 -13.90 4.11
C ALA A 90 13.99 -13.07 3.33
N ALA A 91 15.04 -12.62 4.03
CA ALA A 91 16.06 -11.75 3.47
C ALA A 91 16.66 -12.32 2.17
N GLY A 92 16.76 -11.47 1.14
CA GLY A 92 17.25 -11.80 -0.19
C GLY A 92 16.40 -12.80 -0.99
N GLN A 93 15.27 -13.28 -0.45
CA GLN A 93 14.40 -14.23 -1.14
C GLN A 93 13.42 -13.54 -2.08
N SER A 94 13.00 -14.27 -3.11
CA SER A 94 11.99 -13.82 -4.06
C SER A 94 10.71 -14.63 -3.93
N PHE A 95 9.57 -13.95 -4.03
CA PHE A 95 8.25 -14.57 -4.01
C PHE A 95 7.39 -14.08 -5.18
N ASP A 96 6.96 -15.02 -6.04
CA ASP A 96 5.97 -14.76 -7.08
C ASP A 96 4.58 -15.24 -6.59
N GLY A 97 3.64 -14.31 -6.49
CA GLY A 97 2.26 -14.56 -6.07
C GLY A 97 1.34 -15.08 -7.16
N GLY A 98 1.82 -15.26 -8.39
CA GLY A 98 1.11 -15.87 -9.51
C GLY A 98 -0.11 -15.07 -10.01
N MET A 99 -0.16 -13.77 -9.74
CA MET A 99 -1.35 -12.91 -9.89
C MET A 99 -2.57 -13.45 -9.14
N GLN A 100 -2.36 -14.14 -8.01
CA GLN A 100 -3.45 -14.54 -7.12
C GLN A 100 -3.85 -13.39 -6.20
N LEU A 101 -5.08 -13.45 -5.70
CA LEU A 101 -5.56 -12.62 -4.60
C LEU A 101 -4.99 -13.16 -3.29
N TRP A 102 -4.36 -12.30 -2.50
CA TRP A 102 -3.84 -12.59 -1.17
C TRP A 102 -4.56 -11.69 -0.18
N ASP A 103 -5.31 -12.29 0.73
CA ASP A 103 -6.13 -11.53 1.66
C ASP A 103 -6.08 -12.12 3.08
N ARG A 104 -6.40 -11.31 4.08
CA ARG A 104 -6.39 -11.73 5.48
C ARG A 104 -7.71 -12.42 5.83
N SER A 105 -7.64 -13.54 6.54
CA SER A 105 -8.81 -14.26 7.03
C SER A 105 -8.52 -14.85 8.43
N PRO A 106 -9.09 -14.30 9.51
CA PRO A 106 -10.06 -13.19 9.53
C PRO A 106 -9.44 -11.86 9.06
N SER A 107 -10.30 -10.90 8.73
CA SER A 107 -9.87 -9.55 8.37
C SER A 107 -9.07 -8.90 9.47
N THR A 108 -7.96 -8.26 9.11
CA THR A 108 -7.19 -7.40 10.03
C THR A 108 -7.48 -5.92 9.80
N CYS A 109 -8.31 -5.56 8.82
CA CYS A 109 -8.71 -4.18 8.54
C CYS A 109 -9.59 -3.59 9.64
N LYS A 110 -9.13 -2.45 10.16
CA LYS A 110 -9.81 -1.65 11.21
C LYS A 110 -9.90 -0.18 10.82
N GLY A 111 -9.94 0.10 9.51
CA GLY A 111 -9.81 1.45 8.95
C GLY A 111 -8.45 2.05 9.29
N GLN A 112 -8.44 3.33 9.64
CA GLN A 112 -7.23 4.12 9.93
C GLN A 112 -6.64 3.89 11.32
N THR A 113 -7.01 2.80 12.00
CA THR A 113 -6.40 2.46 13.29
C THR A 113 -5.08 1.74 13.02
N GLU A 114 -3.97 2.37 13.43
CA GLU A 114 -2.62 1.85 13.18
C GLU A 114 -2.50 0.38 13.61
N GLY A 115 -2.14 -0.44 12.63
CA GLY A 115 -1.82 -1.84 12.82
C GLY A 115 -0.39 -2.04 13.32
N GLY A 116 0.10 -3.25 13.12
CA GLY A 116 1.53 -3.50 13.20
C GLY A 116 1.87 -4.64 12.28
N ASN A 117 3.14 -5.08 12.30
CA ASN A 117 3.62 -6.16 11.44
C ASN A 117 2.74 -7.42 11.44
N LYS A 118 2.05 -7.73 12.54
CA LYS A 118 1.13 -8.88 12.65
C LYS A 118 -0.15 -8.75 11.81
N ASP A 119 -0.56 -7.52 11.50
CA ASP A 119 -1.78 -7.20 10.76
C ASP A 119 -1.50 -7.04 9.26
N ALA A 120 -0.22 -7.09 8.85
CA ALA A 120 0.21 -7.04 7.46
C ALA A 120 -0.17 -8.30 6.66
N VAL A 121 -0.35 -8.15 5.34
CA VAL A 121 -0.44 -9.30 4.42
C VAL A 121 0.94 -9.92 4.23
N PHE A 122 1.93 -9.08 3.92
CA PHE A 122 3.31 -9.51 3.72
C PHE A 122 4.31 -8.70 4.54
N ILE A 123 5.35 -9.40 5.00
CA ILE A 123 6.59 -8.79 5.47
C ILE A 123 7.69 -9.13 4.48
N LEU A 124 8.43 -8.13 4.04
CA LEU A 124 9.63 -8.26 3.24
C LEU A 124 10.83 -7.91 4.11
N GLU A 125 11.69 -8.89 4.36
CA GLU A 125 12.99 -8.64 5.01
C GLU A 125 13.98 -7.99 4.03
N GLU A 126 15.17 -7.63 4.50
CA GLU A 126 16.20 -6.96 3.71
C GLU A 126 16.51 -7.70 2.40
N GLY A 127 16.47 -6.99 1.29
CA GLY A 127 16.70 -7.50 -0.05
C GLY A 127 15.61 -8.41 -0.61
N ALA A 128 14.49 -8.60 0.09
CA ALA A 128 13.42 -9.47 -0.38
C ALA A 128 12.67 -8.85 -1.58
N THR A 129 12.23 -9.73 -2.48
CA THR A 129 11.46 -9.37 -3.67
C THR A 129 10.10 -10.03 -3.65
N ILE A 130 9.06 -9.28 -3.98
CA ILE A 130 7.71 -9.79 -4.22
C ILE A 130 7.26 -9.42 -5.62
N SER A 131 6.54 -10.32 -6.29
CA SER A 131 6.07 -10.10 -7.65
C SER A 131 4.68 -10.67 -7.88
N ASN A 132 3.89 -10.04 -8.75
CA ASN A 132 2.64 -10.58 -9.28
C ASN A 132 1.63 -10.95 -8.19
N VAL A 133 1.24 -9.97 -7.37
CA VAL A 133 0.32 -10.16 -6.24
C VAL A 133 -0.87 -9.22 -6.39
N VAL A 134 -2.07 -9.71 -6.10
CA VAL A 134 -3.23 -8.84 -5.85
C VAL A 134 -3.56 -8.93 -4.37
N ILE A 135 -3.65 -7.81 -3.66
CA ILE A 135 -4.02 -7.73 -2.25
C ILE A 135 -5.49 -7.37 -2.13
N GLY A 136 -6.22 -8.19 -1.38
CA GLY A 136 -7.66 -8.04 -1.14
C GLY A 136 -7.99 -7.03 -0.03
N PRO A 137 -9.27 -6.68 0.12
CA PRO A 137 -9.71 -5.57 0.98
C PRO A 137 -9.64 -5.86 2.49
N ASN A 138 -9.38 -7.10 2.92
CA ASN A 138 -9.28 -7.42 4.34
C ASN A 138 -7.87 -7.21 4.91
N ASN A 139 -6.95 -6.64 4.13
CA ASN A 139 -5.64 -6.20 4.58
C ASN A 139 -5.80 -5.10 5.65
N GLY A 140 -5.34 -5.33 6.88
CA GLY A 140 -5.21 -4.26 7.86
C GLY A 140 -4.04 -3.36 7.55
N GLU A 141 -2.90 -4.01 7.30
CA GLU A 141 -1.71 -3.39 6.75
C GLU A 141 -1.37 -4.15 5.45
N GLY A 142 -0.91 -3.46 4.42
CA GLY A 142 -0.59 -4.10 3.14
C GLY A 142 0.73 -4.88 3.20
N ILE A 143 1.82 -4.24 2.79
CA ILE A 143 3.17 -4.81 2.75
C ILE A 143 4.11 -3.99 3.64
N HIS A 144 4.84 -4.66 4.54
CA HIS A 144 5.90 -4.02 5.32
C HIS A 144 7.28 -4.41 4.78
N CYS A 145 8.03 -3.44 4.27
CA CYS A 145 9.45 -3.60 3.97
C CYS A 145 10.27 -3.25 5.21
N LEU A 146 10.82 -4.27 5.88
CA LEU A 146 11.66 -4.09 7.07
C LEU A 146 13.10 -3.67 6.72
N GLY A 147 13.51 -3.97 5.50
CA GLY A 147 14.75 -3.51 4.88
C GLY A 147 14.49 -3.01 3.46
N SER A 148 15.54 -2.78 2.67
CA SER A 148 15.36 -2.45 1.24
C SER A 148 14.63 -3.60 0.55
N CYS A 149 13.57 -3.32 -0.20
CA CYS A 149 12.74 -4.35 -0.83
C CYS A 149 12.46 -4.04 -2.30
N THR A 150 12.10 -5.07 -3.07
CA THR A 150 11.63 -4.89 -4.45
C THR A 150 10.20 -5.41 -4.60
N ILE A 151 9.30 -4.56 -5.07
CA ILE A 151 7.89 -4.85 -5.25
C ILE A 151 7.57 -4.69 -6.73
N ASN A 152 7.30 -5.79 -7.43
CA ASN A 152 7.02 -5.77 -8.87
C ASN A 152 5.57 -6.18 -9.15
N ASN A 153 4.83 -5.36 -9.90
CA ASN A 153 3.48 -5.72 -10.36
C ASN A 153 2.55 -6.20 -9.23
N VAL A 154 2.44 -5.38 -8.18
CA VAL A 154 1.56 -5.64 -7.02
C VAL A 154 0.38 -4.68 -7.01
N TRP A 155 -0.82 -5.21 -6.79
CA TRP A 155 -2.08 -4.49 -6.94
C TRP A 155 -2.91 -4.53 -5.65
N PHE A 156 -3.25 -3.38 -5.08
CA PHE A 156 -4.06 -3.27 -3.86
C PHE A 156 -5.49 -2.90 -4.23
N GLN A 157 -6.43 -3.84 -4.09
CA GLN A 157 -7.83 -3.65 -4.50
C GLN A 157 -8.58 -2.63 -3.65
N ASP A 158 -8.19 -2.50 -2.38
CA ASP A 158 -8.74 -1.54 -1.43
C ASP A 158 -7.70 -1.36 -0.33
N VAL A 159 -7.28 -0.12 -0.05
CA VAL A 159 -6.25 0.16 0.96
C VAL A 159 -6.95 0.49 2.28
N CYS A 160 -6.66 -0.28 3.33
CA CYS A 160 -7.31 -0.06 4.63
C CYS A 160 -6.67 1.07 5.44
N GLU A 161 -5.41 0.88 5.85
CA GLU A 161 -4.58 1.92 6.48
C GLU A 161 -3.59 2.46 5.44
N ASP A 162 -2.52 1.70 5.19
CA ASP A 162 -1.47 1.98 4.21
C ASP A 162 -1.23 0.75 3.31
N ALA A 163 -0.88 0.97 2.04
CA ALA A 163 -0.59 -0.12 1.12
C ALA A 163 0.83 -0.70 1.32
N ILE A 164 1.82 0.17 1.45
CA ILE A 164 3.22 -0.22 1.64
C ILE A 164 3.87 0.67 2.68
N THR A 165 4.47 0.04 3.69
CA THR A 165 5.24 0.70 4.75
C THR A 165 6.72 0.37 4.62
N PHE A 166 7.54 1.39 4.40
CA PHE A 166 8.99 1.32 4.22
C PHE A 166 9.73 1.65 5.51
N LYS A 167 10.50 0.69 6.03
CA LYS A 167 11.24 0.80 7.29
C LYS A 167 12.75 0.59 7.13
N GLN A 168 13.26 0.49 5.90
CA GLN A 168 14.70 0.39 5.63
C GLN A 168 15.44 1.57 6.26
N THR A 169 16.65 1.36 6.77
CA THR A 169 17.44 2.44 7.41
C THR A 169 18.27 3.22 6.40
N SER A 170 18.60 2.60 5.28
CA SER A 170 19.35 3.15 4.16
C SER A 170 19.06 2.34 2.89
N GLY A 171 19.73 2.67 1.78
CA GLY A 171 19.55 1.94 0.52
C GLY A 171 18.34 2.42 -0.28
N THR A 172 17.83 1.56 -1.14
CA THR A 172 16.71 1.89 -2.05
C THR A 172 15.72 0.74 -2.09
N SER A 173 14.46 1.06 -1.77
CA SER A 173 13.33 0.18 -2.07
C SER A 173 12.72 0.54 -3.42
N PHE A 174 12.30 -0.47 -4.18
CA PHE A 174 11.76 -0.31 -5.52
C PHE A 174 10.30 -0.74 -5.59
N VAL A 175 9.47 0.07 -6.23
CA VAL A 175 8.08 -0.25 -6.57
C VAL A 175 7.95 -0.10 -8.08
N ASN A 176 7.86 -1.23 -8.79
CA ASN A 176 7.87 -1.29 -10.25
C ASN A 176 6.54 -1.85 -10.78
N GLY A 177 5.75 -1.01 -11.45
CA GLY A 177 4.43 -1.38 -11.92
C GLY A 177 3.43 -1.59 -10.78
N GLY A 178 2.24 -2.08 -11.12
CA GLY A 178 1.19 -2.31 -10.15
C GLY A 178 0.34 -1.07 -9.88
N GLY A 179 -0.43 -1.12 -8.79
CA GLY A 179 -1.26 0.00 -8.42
C GLY A 179 -2.03 -0.18 -7.12
N ALA A 180 -2.63 0.90 -6.65
CA ALA A 180 -3.49 0.92 -5.46
C ALA A 180 -4.74 1.76 -5.73
N GLN A 181 -5.83 1.44 -5.04
CA GLN A 181 -7.03 2.26 -5.11
C GLN A 181 -7.68 2.40 -3.75
N ASN A 182 -8.46 3.48 -3.60
CA ASN A 182 -9.27 3.78 -2.41
C ASN A 182 -8.44 3.86 -1.11
N ALA A 183 -7.39 4.68 -1.12
CA ALA A 183 -6.59 4.93 0.09
C ALA A 183 -7.04 6.21 0.77
N ASP A 184 -7.66 6.10 1.94
CA ASP A 184 -8.22 7.24 2.69
C ASP A 184 -7.14 8.20 3.22
N ASP A 185 -5.98 7.66 3.61
CA ASP A 185 -4.81 8.46 4.03
C ASP A 185 -3.65 8.37 3.05
N LYS A 186 -2.94 7.22 3.00
CA LYS A 186 -1.68 7.12 2.25
C LYS A 186 -1.46 5.73 1.66
N VAL A 187 -0.73 5.69 0.55
CA VAL A 187 -0.37 4.43 -0.14
C VAL A 187 1.03 4.00 0.24
N LEU A 188 2.01 4.89 0.09
CA LEU A 188 3.41 4.63 0.37
C LEU A 188 3.84 5.41 1.63
N GLN A 189 3.87 4.73 2.77
CA GLN A 189 4.32 5.29 4.04
C GLN A 189 5.83 5.04 4.21
N HIS A 190 6.61 6.12 4.27
CA HIS A 190 8.06 6.03 4.44
C HIS A 190 8.44 6.42 5.88
N ASN A 191 8.67 5.40 6.71
CA ASN A 191 9.04 5.53 8.12
C ASN A 191 10.55 5.45 8.32
N GLY A 192 11.23 4.62 7.51
CA GLY A 192 12.68 4.43 7.48
C GLY A 192 13.46 5.58 6.81
N GLY A 193 14.74 5.38 6.54
CA GLY A 193 15.59 6.30 5.77
C GLY A 193 15.87 5.78 4.35
N GLY A 194 16.76 6.48 3.64
CA GLY A 194 17.14 6.10 2.27
C GLY A 194 16.10 6.53 1.22
N THR A 195 15.98 5.75 0.15
CA THR A 195 15.20 6.11 -1.03
C THR A 195 14.06 5.12 -1.30
N VAL A 196 12.90 5.62 -1.70
CA VAL A 196 11.82 4.83 -2.33
C VAL A 196 11.70 5.23 -3.79
N ALA A 197 12.04 4.32 -4.70
CA ALA A 197 11.98 4.55 -6.14
C ALA A 197 10.72 3.89 -6.73
N VAL A 198 9.84 4.69 -7.31
CA VAL A 198 8.54 4.27 -7.82
C VAL A 198 8.48 4.49 -9.33
N LYS A 199 8.15 3.43 -10.06
CA LYS A 199 8.06 3.45 -11.52
C LYS A 199 6.80 2.75 -12.00
N ASP A 200 6.15 3.31 -13.03
CA ASP A 200 5.01 2.67 -13.73
C ASP A 200 3.81 2.34 -12.81
N PHE A 201 3.62 3.07 -11.70
CA PHE A 201 2.59 2.78 -10.70
C PHE A 201 1.32 3.60 -10.90
N TYR A 202 0.16 2.97 -10.75
CA TYR A 202 -1.14 3.61 -10.84
C TYR A 202 -1.83 3.74 -9.47
N CYS A 203 -2.30 4.94 -9.14
CA CYS A 203 -3.12 5.18 -7.97
C CYS A 203 -4.48 5.76 -8.38
N LYS A 204 -5.57 5.14 -7.93
CA LYS A 204 -6.93 5.62 -8.19
C LYS A 204 -7.64 6.00 -6.89
N SER A 205 -8.10 7.24 -6.77
CA SER A 205 -8.77 7.73 -5.55
C SER A 205 -7.90 7.53 -4.30
N CYS A 206 -6.62 7.91 -4.39
CA CYS A 206 -5.67 7.79 -3.28
C CYS A 206 -5.43 9.18 -2.68
N SER A 207 -5.74 9.37 -1.39
CA SER A 207 -5.56 10.66 -0.72
C SER A 207 -4.12 11.16 -0.82
N LYS A 208 -3.13 10.38 -0.37
CA LYS A 208 -1.70 10.65 -0.59
C LYS A 208 -1.04 9.45 -1.25
N MET A 209 -0.33 9.66 -2.35
CA MET A 209 0.43 8.55 -2.95
C MET A 209 1.65 8.21 -2.11
N TYR A 210 2.37 9.21 -1.60
CA TYR A 210 3.55 9.03 -0.76
C TYR A 210 3.61 10.04 0.40
N ARG A 211 4.00 9.54 1.57
CA ARG A 211 4.26 10.36 2.76
C ARG A 211 5.58 9.97 3.41
N SER A 212 6.49 10.93 3.51
CA SER A 212 7.60 10.87 4.46
C SER A 212 7.04 11.09 5.88
N CYS A 213 7.28 10.17 6.80
CA CYS A 213 6.69 10.25 8.14
C CYS A 213 7.08 11.55 8.85
N GLY A 214 6.11 12.46 9.03
CA GLY A 214 6.39 13.79 9.54
C GLY A 214 6.40 13.92 11.06
N ASN A 215 5.92 12.92 11.80
CA ASN A 215 5.81 12.94 13.26
C ASN A 215 6.35 11.66 13.93
N CYS A 216 7.13 10.87 13.20
CA CYS A 216 7.83 9.71 13.75
C CYS A 216 8.74 10.12 14.92
N LYS A 217 8.79 9.29 15.97
CA LYS A 217 9.62 9.52 17.16
C LYS A 217 11.10 9.72 16.83
N ALA A 218 11.59 8.97 15.86
CA ALA A 218 12.89 9.15 15.26
C ALA A 218 12.70 9.69 13.84
N GLN A 219 13.35 10.81 13.56
CA GLN A 219 13.36 11.42 12.24
C GLN A 219 14.67 11.13 11.52
N THR A 220 14.56 10.97 10.21
CA THR A 220 15.68 10.72 9.29
C THR A 220 15.36 11.39 7.97
N THR A 221 16.38 11.70 7.20
CA THR A 221 16.22 12.17 5.83
C THR A 221 15.68 11.04 4.95
N ARG A 222 14.70 11.38 4.11
CA ARG A 222 14.03 10.45 3.20
C ARG A 222 14.01 11.00 1.77
N HIS A 223 14.32 10.14 0.82
CA HIS A 223 14.23 10.48 -0.60
C HIS A 223 13.17 9.62 -1.29
N ALA A 224 12.58 10.16 -2.35
CA ALA A 224 11.72 9.40 -3.23
C ALA A 224 11.88 9.80 -4.69
N THR A 225 11.67 8.85 -5.59
CA THR A 225 11.58 9.14 -7.02
C THR A 225 10.30 8.56 -7.59
N PHE A 226 9.68 9.28 -8.51
CA PHE A 226 8.46 8.87 -9.20
C PHE A 226 8.68 9.03 -10.70
N GLU A 227 8.62 7.94 -11.44
CA GLU A 227 8.77 7.94 -12.89
C GLU A 227 7.57 7.26 -13.55
N ASN A 228 6.91 7.97 -14.47
CA ASN A 228 5.76 7.44 -15.21
C ASN A 228 4.65 6.90 -14.30
N VAL A 229 4.36 7.62 -13.21
CA VAL A 229 3.26 7.27 -12.30
C VAL A 229 1.99 8.02 -12.68
N ARG A 230 0.84 7.49 -12.29
CA ARG A 230 -0.45 8.16 -12.48
C ARG A 230 -1.24 8.16 -11.18
N LEU A 231 -1.48 9.35 -10.63
CA LEU A 231 -2.46 9.60 -9.58
C LEU A 231 -3.76 10.11 -10.23
N ASP A 232 -4.81 9.32 -10.14
CA ASP A 232 -6.12 9.60 -10.74
C ASP A 232 -7.16 9.83 -9.64
N GLY A 233 -7.29 11.10 -9.26
CA GLY A 233 -8.05 11.52 -8.08
C GLY A 233 -7.26 11.29 -6.78
N GLY A 234 -7.53 12.12 -5.77
CA GLY A 234 -6.74 12.17 -4.55
C GLY A 234 -6.53 13.59 -4.05
N LYS A 235 -5.53 13.78 -3.19
CA LYS A 235 -5.15 15.10 -2.68
C LYS A 235 -3.72 15.48 -3.04
N VAL A 236 -2.76 14.56 -2.95
CA VAL A 236 -1.36 14.86 -3.22
C VAL A 236 -0.58 13.62 -3.70
N LEU A 237 0.35 13.82 -4.65
CA LEU A 237 1.30 12.77 -5.03
C LEU A 237 2.37 12.58 -3.94
N ALA A 238 3.18 13.58 -3.63
CA ALA A 238 4.24 13.45 -2.61
C ALA A 238 4.15 14.48 -1.47
N ALA A 239 4.14 14.01 -0.23
CA ALA A 239 4.22 14.85 0.97
C ALA A 239 5.54 14.62 1.74
N VAL A 240 6.41 15.62 1.75
CA VAL A 240 7.82 15.54 2.22
C VAL A 240 8.13 16.57 3.31
N ASN A 241 9.13 16.30 4.16
CA ASN A 241 9.51 17.17 5.28
C ASN A 241 10.80 17.94 4.95
N GLY A 242 10.67 19.14 4.37
CA GLY A 242 11.82 19.90 3.84
C GLY A 242 12.86 20.27 4.90
N ASN A 243 12.44 20.51 6.14
CA ASN A 243 13.35 20.80 7.26
C ASN A 243 14.22 19.60 7.69
N LEU A 244 13.86 18.38 7.29
CA LEU A 244 14.62 17.16 7.57
C LEU A 244 15.56 16.77 6.42
N GLY A 245 15.66 17.61 5.39
CA GLY A 245 16.47 17.35 4.20
C GLY A 245 15.83 16.40 3.19
N ASP A 246 14.53 16.11 3.33
CA ASP A 246 13.82 15.25 2.38
C ASP A 246 13.90 15.82 0.95
N GLY A 247 13.87 14.91 -0.03
CA GLY A 247 13.85 15.28 -1.44
C GLY A 247 12.99 14.33 -2.27
N VAL A 248 12.29 14.86 -3.25
CA VAL A 248 11.50 14.08 -4.20
C VAL A 248 11.69 14.55 -5.64
N ASP A 249 11.97 13.60 -6.53
CA ASP A 249 12.06 13.81 -7.97
C ASP A 249 10.89 13.13 -8.67
N ILE A 250 10.12 13.88 -9.45
CA ILE A 250 8.94 13.40 -10.17
C ILE A 250 9.11 13.64 -11.66
N LYS A 251 9.04 12.57 -12.47
CA LYS A 251 9.28 12.61 -13.90
C LYS A 251 8.16 11.95 -14.69
N ASN A 252 7.79 12.56 -15.81
CA ASN A 252 6.90 11.98 -16.83
C ASN A 252 5.58 11.42 -16.25
N SER A 253 5.04 12.07 -15.22
CA SER A 253 3.96 11.53 -14.41
C SER A 253 2.66 12.31 -14.61
N CYS A 254 1.56 11.71 -14.18
CA CYS A 254 0.22 12.24 -14.33
C CYS A 254 -0.45 12.43 -12.97
N VAL A 255 -0.98 13.62 -12.69
CA VAL A 255 -1.63 13.98 -11.42
C VAL A 255 -2.98 14.63 -11.69
N LEU A 256 -4.06 13.85 -11.66
CA LEU A 256 -5.40 14.27 -12.08
C LEU A 256 -6.31 14.61 -10.88
N GLY A 257 -7.44 15.24 -11.19
CA GLY A 257 -8.50 15.48 -10.21
C GLY A 257 -8.23 16.64 -9.26
N GLY A 258 -7.33 17.56 -9.63
CA GLY A 258 -6.97 18.72 -8.81
C GLY A 258 -6.05 18.39 -7.63
N ALA A 259 -5.44 17.20 -7.62
CA ALA A 259 -4.44 16.83 -6.63
C ALA A 259 -3.17 17.69 -6.78
N GLU A 260 -2.53 17.96 -5.66
CA GLU A 260 -1.23 18.62 -5.61
C GLU A 260 -0.13 17.66 -6.07
N VAL A 261 0.87 18.17 -6.79
CA VAL A 261 2.06 17.37 -7.11
C VAL A 261 2.87 17.13 -5.84
N CYS A 262 3.06 18.18 -5.05
CA CYS A 262 3.85 18.13 -3.82
C CYS A 262 3.24 18.97 -2.70
N GLU A 263 3.42 18.49 -1.47
CA GLU A 263 3.22 19.26 -0.24
C GLU A 263 4.49 19.15 0.61
N MET A 264 4.97 20.29 1.12
CA MET A 264 6.15 20.38 1.96
C MET A 264 5.73 20.70 3.38
N PHE A 265 6.35 20.00 4.34
CA PHE A 265 6.05 20.10 5.76
C PHE A 265 7.29 20.43 6.58
N GLU A 266 7.05 20.96 7.78
CA GLU A 266 7.99 20.99 8.88
C GLU A 266 7.75 19.75 9.76
N GLY A 267 8.54 18.70 9.54
CA GLY A 267 8.50 17.46 10.31
C GLY A 267 9.04 17.66 11.73
N ASN A 268 8.57 16.83 12.66
CA ASN A 268 8.90 16.89 14.08
C ASN A 268 9.02 15.47 14.68
N SER A 269 9.56 15.40 15.91
CA SER A 269 9.69 14.14 16.67
C SER A 269 8.76 14.06 17.89
N SER A 270 7.79 14.97 17.99
CA SER A 270 6.90 15.09 19.16
C SER A 270 5.66 14.19 19.08
N GLY A 271 5.41 13.58 17.92
CA GLY A 271 4.15 12.90 17.61
C GLY A 271 3.03 13.85 17.15
N GLY A 272 3.21 15.17 17.33
CA GLY A 272 2.25 16.18 16.87
C GLY A 272 2.18 16.29 15.35
N GLU A 273 1.04 16.75 14.84
CA GLU A 273 0.82 16.92 13.40
C GLU A 273 1.85 17.88 12.78
N PRO A 274 2.52 17.49 11.68
CA PRO A 274 3.48 18.34 10.98
C PRO A 274 2.82 19.57 10.37
N LYS A 275 3.51 20.72 10.42
CA LYS A 275 3.01 21.96 9.85
C LYS A 275 3.25 21.99 8.34
N LEU A 276 2.23 22.27 7.55
CA LEU A 276 2.39 22.53 6.12
C LEU A 276 3.15 23.86 5.89
N THR A 277 4.20 23.83 5.08
CA THR A 277 5.07 24.98 4.78
C THR A 277 5.00 25.41 3.32
N GLY A 278 4.57 24.55 2.40
CA GLY A 278 4.42 24.90 0.99
C GLY A 278 3.71 23.83 0.17
N LYS A 279 3.33 24.22 -1.05
CA LYS A 279 2.64 23.38 -2.02
C LYS A 279 3.26 23.54 -3.41
N GLY A 280 3.15 22.50 -4.20
CA GLY A 280 3.68 22.43 -5.56
C GLY A 280 5.19 22.19 -5.61
N PRO A 281 5.74 21.93 -6.81
CA PRO A 281 7.18 21.78 -7.00
C PRO A 281 7.92 23.09 -6.74
N ASP A 282 8.95 23.06 -5.90
CA ASP A 282 9.77 24.22 -5.53
C ASP A 282 11.15 24.22 -6.21
N GLY A 283 11.46 23.17 -6.97
CA GLY A 283 12.73 22.99 -7.66
C GLY A 283 13.91 22.66 -6.74
N LYS A 284 13.66 22.37 -5.46
CA LYS A 284 14.69 22.07 -4.45
C LYS A 284 14.36 20.81 -3.67
N VAL A 285 13.28 20.85 -2.89
CA VAL A 285 12.76 19.72 -2.11
C VAL A 285 11.89 18.84 -3.00
N CYS A 286 11.08 19.45 -3.85
CA CYS A 286 10.29 18.77 -4.86
C CYS A 286 10.64 19.28 -6.25
N VAL A 287 11.24 18.40 -7.06
CA VAL A 287 11.58 18.64 -8.45
C VAL A 287 10.60 17.87 -9.31
N ALA A 288 9.95 18.56 -10.25
CA ALA A 288 8.98 17.96 -11.16
C ALA A 288 9.32 18.30 -12.61
N GLU A 289 9.42 17.27 -13.46
CA GLU A 289 9.74 17.38 -14.88
C GLU A 289 8.75 16.56 -15.70
N GLY A 290 8.14 17.15 -16.73
CA GLY A 290 7.18 16.44 -17.59
C GLY A 290 5.92 15.96 -16.85
N VAL A 291 5.55 16.61 -15.75
CA VAL A 291 4.34 16.28 -14.98
C VAL A 291 3.12 16.94 -15.62
N LYS A 292 2.08 16.15 -15.90
CA LYS A 292 0.80 16.62 -16.42
C LYS A 292 -0.25 16.60 -15.32
N THR A 293 -1.01 17.70 -15.19
CA THR A 293 -2.13 17.79 -14.24
C THR A 293 -3.51 17.63 -14.90
N SER A 294 -3.51 17.49 -16.23
CA SER A 294 -4.67 17.19 -17.07
C SER A 294 -4.16 16.59 -18.39
N GLY A 295 -5.04 15.97 -19.18
CA GLY A 295 -4.66 15.47 -20.51
C GLY A 295 -3.59 14.38 -20.48
N CYS A 296 -3.78 13.43 -19.57
CA CYS A 296 -3.12 12.13 -19.59
C CYS A 296 -3.99 11.12 -20.36
#